data_AF-X0UHR7-F1
#
_entry.id   AF-X0UHR7-F1
#
_cell.length_a   1.000
_cell.length_b   1.000
_cell.length_c   1.000
_cell.angle_alpha   90.00
_cell.angle_beta   90.00
_cell.angle_gamma   90.00
#
_symmetry.space_group_name_H-M   'P 1'
#
loop_
_entity.id
_entity.type
_entity.pdbx_description
1 polymer ?
#
loop_
_entity_poly.entity_id
_entity_poly.type
_entity_poly.pdbx_seq_one_letter_code
_entity_poly.pdbx_strand_id
1 'polypeptide(L)'
;LVTNDPNSYTGSVTLQPRDGDARPVPLEEGFPKWGGLGVAEMAHAVRAGRPPRASGDLMYHVLDIMHATHDSSTEERHIHLERGCPRPDPFEFAALLSDAP
;
A
#
# COMPACT_ATOMS: atom_id res chain seq x y z
N LEU A 1 2.09 -6.40 -12.60
CA LEU A 1 0.82 -5.68 -12.33
C LEU A 1 0.96 -4.30 -12.94
N VAL A 2 -0.01 -3.87 -13.74
CA VAL A 2 -0.13 -2.47 -14.19
C VAL A 2 -1.32 -1.88 -13.47
N THR A 3 -1.09 -0.82 -12.72
CA THR A 3 -2.12 -0.16 -11.91
C THR A 3 -2.86 0.89 -12.72
N ASN A 4 -4.03 1.28 -12.24
CA ASN A 4 -4.82 2.38 -12.77
C ASN A 4 -4.14 3.74 -12.49
N ASP A 5 -4.67 4.82 -13.07
CA ASP A 5 -4.14 6.18 -12.85
C ASP A 5 -4.19 6.52 -11.34
N PRO A 6 -3.04 6.79 -10.70
CA PRO A 6 -2.98 7.06 -9.26
C PRO A 6 -3.58 8.41 -8.86
N ASN A 7 -3.70 9.36 -9.79
CA ASN A 7 -4.25 10.69 -9.53
C ASN A 7 -5.75 10.73 -9.77
N SER A 8 -6.21 10.03 -10.81
CA SER A 8 -7.63 10.04 -11.21
C SER A 8 -8.44 8.91 -10.60
N TYR A 9 -7.80 7.86 -10.06
CA TYR A 9 -8.45 6.64 -9.54
C TYR A 9 -9.38 5.97 -10.57
N THR A 10 -9.09 6.15 -11.85
CA THR A 10 -9.83 5.60 -13.00
C THR A 10 -8.92 4.75 -13.87
N GLY A 11 -9.54 3.90 -14.70
CA GLY A 11 -8.83 2.97 -15.58
C GLY A 11 -8.89 1.53 -15.09
N SER A 12 -8.42 0.62 -15.94
CA SER A 12 -8.35 -0.81 -15.63
C SER A 12 -7.04 -1.16 -14.92
N VAL A 13 -7.08 -2.21 -14.11
CA VAL A 13 -5.89 -2.87 -13.57
C VAL A 13 -5.65 -4.13 -14.37
N THR A 14 -4.41 -4.39 -14.74
CA THR A 14 -4.04 -5.60 -15.49
C THR A 14 -2.93 -6.38 -14.80
N LEU A 15 -3.10 -7.70 -14.79
CA LEU A 15 -2.07 -8.63 -14.35
C LEU A 15 -1.34 -9.13 -15.59
N GLN A 16 -0.05 -8.81 -15.68
CA GLN A 16 0.88 -9.36 -16.66
C GLN A 16 1.71 -10.46 -15.97
N PRO A 17 1.43 -11.75 -16.24
CA PRO A 17 2.29 -12.85 -15.80
C PRO A 17 3.65 -12.80 -16.48
N ARG A 18 4.64 -13.49 -15.91
CA ARG A 18 5.98 -13.64 -16.52
C ARG A 18 5.89 -14.33 -17.89
N ASP A 19 5.12 -15.42 -17.94
CA ASP A 19 4.97 -16.28 -19.12
C ASP A 19 3.47 -16.40 -19.50
N GLY A 20 2.87 -15.32 -19.99
CA GLY A 20 1.47 -15.33 -20.42
C GLY A 20 0.93 -13.96 -20.84
N ASP A 21 -0.31 -13.93 -21.32
CA ASP A 21 -0.95 -12.69 -21.77
C ASP A 21 -1.45 -11.84 -20.61
N ALA A 22 -1.45 -10.51 -20.82
CA ALA A 22 -2.07 -9.56 -19.92
C ALA A 22 -3.57 -9.89 -19.76
N ARG A 23 -4.04 -9.93 -18.52
CA ARG A 23 -5.47 -10.10 -18.23
C ARG A 23 -5.99 -9.02 -17.29
N PRO A 24 -7.23 -8.54 -17.49
CA PRO A 24 -7.84 -7.58 -16.58
C PRO A 24 -8.03 -8.21 -15.20
N VAL A 25 -7.82 -7.42 -14.16
CA VAL A 25 -8.14 -7.76 -12.78
C VAL A 25 -9.45 -7.04 -12.44
N PRO A 26 -10.53 -7.77 -12.08
CA PRO A 26 -11.76 -7.16 -11.62
C PRO A 26 -11.49 -6.28 -10.40
N LEU A 27 -11.99 -5.05 -10.42
CA LEU A 27 -11.97 -4.17 -9.26
C LEU A 27 -13.22 -4.43 -8.42
N GLU A 28 -13.06 -4.49 -7.11
CA GLU A 28 -14.20 -4.61 -6.20
C GLU A 28 -15.12 -3.38 -6.34
N GLU A 29 -16.41 -3.65 -6.53
CA GLU A 29 -17.42 -2.60 -6.53
C GLU A 29 -17.54 -1.97 -5.14
N GLY A 30 -17.83 -0.67 -5.09
CA GLY A 30 -18.00 0.08 -3.84
C GLY A 30 -16.71 0.66 -3.26
N PHE A 31 -15.52 0.31 -3.78
CA PHE A 31 -14.29 0.99 -3.36
C PHE A 31 -14.28 2.46 -3.79
N PRO A 32 -13.82 3.38 -2.91
CA PRO A 32 -13.82 4.80 -3.18
C PRO A 32 -12.81 5.13 -4.30
N LYS A 33 -13.28 5.89 -5.29
CA LYS A 33 -12.45 6.39 -6.41
C LYS A 33 -11.92 7.80 -6.10
N TRP A 34 -11.41 7.99 -4.90
CA TRP A 34 -10.90 9.27 -4.41
C TRP A 34 -9.74 9.06 -3.42
N GLY A 35 -8.85 10.05 -3.33
CA GLY A 35 -7.72 10.05 -2.42
C GLY A 35 -8.12 10.43 -0.99
N GLY A 36 -7.54 9.79 0.02
CA GLY A 36 -7.86 10.05 1.44
C GLY A 36 -8.31 8.82 2.22
N LEU A 37 -8.46 7.67 1.56
CA LEU A 37 -8.75 6.39 2.20
C LEU A 37 -7.77 6.05 3.33
N GLY A 38 -6.48 6.33 3.15
CA GLY A 38 -5.46 6.11 4.18
C GLY A 38 -5.67 6.95 5.43
N VAL A 39 -6.16 8.19 5.28
CA VAL A 39 -6.48 9.07 6.42
C VAL A 39 -7.73 8.56 7.15
N ALA A 40 -8.76 8.13 6.41
CA ALA A 40 -9.95 7.54 7.01
C ALA A 40 -9.63 6.23 7.77
N GLU A 41 -8.81 5.36 7.18
CA GLU A 41 -8.32 4.13 7.84
C GLU A 41 -7.56 4.46 9.12
N MET A 42 -6.66 5.45 9.08
CA MET A 42 -5.90 5.90 10.24
C MET A 42 -6.80 6.41 11.36
N ALA A 43 -7.79 7.25 11.05
CA ALA A 43 -8.74 7.75 12.03
C ALA A 43 -9.54 6.62 12.69
N HIS A 44 -10.01 5.65 11.89
CA HIS A 44 -10.72 4.48 12.40
C HIS A 44 -9.80 3.57 13.24
N ALA A 45 -8.54 3.36 12.84
CA ALA A 45 -7.56 2.60 13.60
C ALA A 45 -7.31 3.20 15.00
N VAL A 46 -7.16 4.53 15.05
CA VAL A 46 -6.98 5.28 16.31
C VAL A 46 -8.20 5.11 17.21
N ARG A 47 -9.43 5.23 16.67
CA ARG A 47 -10.67 5.00 17.43
C ARG A 47 -10.77 3.57 17.97
N ALA A 48 -10.34 2.59 17.17
CA ALA A 48 -10.38 1.16 17.51
C ALA A 48 -9.20 0.70 18.42
N GLY A 49 -8.27 1.59 18.77
CA GLY A 49 -7.13 1.25 19.64
C GLY A 49 -6.11 0.30 19.00
N ARG A 50 -6.03 0.25 17.68
CA ARG A 50 -5.06 -0.57 16.93
C ARG A 50 -4.10 0.31 16.13
N PRO A 51 -2.90 -0.19 15.77
CA PRO A 51 -2.02 0.52 14.84
C PRO A 51 -2.73 0.78 13.49
N PRO A 52 -2.54 1.96 12.88
CA PRO A 52 -2.98 2.19 11.50
C PRO A 52 -2.19 1.27 10.56
N ARG A 53 -2.76 0.92 9.41
CA ARG A 53 -2.07 0.06 8.43
C ARG A 53 -0.82 0.73 7.87
N ALA A 54 -0.88 2.04 7.65
CA ALA A 54 0.28 2.88 7.38
C ALA A 54 0.98 3.26 8.69
N SER A 55 1.50 2.26 9.41
CA SER A 55 2.12 2.44 10.73
C SER A 55 3.48 3.15 10.67
N GLY A 56 3.95 3.60 11.84
CA GLY A 56 5.30 4.13 12.00
C GLY A 56 6.38 3.10 11.64
N ASP A 57 6.19 1.83 11.99
CA ASP A 57 7.15 0.76 11.66
C ASP A 57 7.27 0.54 10.14
N LEU A 58 6.13 0.58 9.43
CA LEU A 58 6.13 0.50 7.97
C LEU A 58 6.81 1.72 7.34
N MET A 59 6.52 2.92 7.85
CA MET A 59 7.15 4.16 7.37
C MET A 59 8.66 4.18 7.62
N TYR A 60 9.10 3.71 8.78
CA TYR A 60 10.52 3.60 9.11
C TYR A 60 11.22 2.61 8.17
N HIS A 61 10.60 1.47 7.86
CA HIS A 61 11.14 0.51 6.90
C HIS A 61 11.24 1.10 5.48
N VAL A 62 10.25 1.87 5.04
CA VAL A 62 10.33 2.59 3.75
C VAL A 62 11.48 3.60 3.75
N LEU A 63 11.66 4.35 4.83
CA LEU A 63 12.78 5.29 4.97
C LEU A 63 14.14 4.59 4.89
N ASP A 64 14.26 3.43 5.54
CA ASP A 64 15.46 2.60 5.50
C ASP A 64 15.78 2.12 4.07
N ILE A 65 14.76 1.66 3.32
CA ILE A 65 14.88 1.32 1.90
C ILE A 65 15.36 2.52 1.07
N MET A 66 14.79 3.71 1.31
CA MET A 66 15.17 4.92 0.58
C MET A 66 16.65 5.26 0.80
N HIS A 67 17.13 5.22 2.04
CA HIS A 67 18.55 5.44 2.34
C HIS A 67 19.45 4.35 1.76
N ALA A 68 19.10 3.08 1.95
CA ALA A 68 19.86 1.96 1.41
C ALA A 68 19.99 2.01 -0.12
N THR A 69 18.99 2.56 -0.83
CA THR A 69 19.05 2.78 -2.27
C THR A 69 20.12 3.82 -2.64
N HIS A 70 20.22 4.91 -1.89
CA HIS A 70 21.25 5.93 -2.09
C HIS A 70 22.66 5.39 -1.77
N ASP A 71 22.79 4.66 -0.66
CA ASP A 71 24.04 4.05 -0.24
C ASP A 71 24.51 3.00 -1.26
N SER A 72 23.58 2.16 -1.74
CA SER A 72 23.85 1.15 -2.77
C SER A 72 24.41 1.77 -4.06
N SER A 73 23.85 2.90 -4.49
CA SER A 73 24.32 3.62 -5.67
C SER A 73 25.68 4.27 -5.45
N THR A 74 25.96 4.75 -4.25
CA THR A 74 27.21 5.46 -3.91
C THR A 74 28.37 4.47 -3.76
N GLU A 75 28.09 3.30 -3.19
CA GLU A 75 29.10 2.26 -2.91
C GLU A 75 29.20 1.20 -4.01
N GLU A 76 28.37 1.29 -5.06
CA GLU A 76 28.29 0.33 -6.17
C GLU A 76 28.11 -1.13 -5.71
N ARG A 77 27.39 -1.35 -4.60
CA ARG A 77 27.12 -2.68 -4.05
C ARG A 77 25.69 -2.82 -3.54
N HIS A 78 25.24 -4.06 -3.41
CA HIS A 78 23.97 -4.36 -2.75
C HIS A 78 24.04 -4.05 -1.25
N ILE A 79 23.07 -3.29 -0.73
CA ILE A 79 22.88 -3.06 0.71
C ILE A 79 21.78 -3.99 1.22
N HIS A 80 22.11 -4.84 2.18
CA HIS A 80 21.13 -5.70 2.84
C HIS A 80 20.42 -4.92 3.94
N LEU A 81 19.09 -4.93 3.93
CA LEU A 81 18.28 -4.30 4.98
C LEU A 81 18.21 -5.22 6.19
N GLU A 82 18.65 -4.72 7.34
CA GLU A 82 18.67 -5.50 8.58
C GLU A 82 17.31 -5.51 9.28
N ARG A 83 16.45 -4.52 8.99
CA ARG A 83 15.15 -4.35 9.64
C ARG A 83 14.02 -4.55 8.65
N GLY A 84 13.06 -5.39 9.03
CA GLY A 84 11.76 -5.50 8.37
C GLY A 84 10.68 -4.72 9.12
N CYS A 85 9.46 -4.75 8.57
CA CYS A 85 8.26 -4.31 9.27
C CYS A 85 7.20 -5.44 9.27
N PRO A 86 6.28 -5.45 10.25
CA PRO A 86 5.11 -6.32 10.18
C PRO A 86 4.31 -6.06 8.89
N ARG A 87 3.84 -7.12 8.25
CA ARG A 87 2.94 -7.00 7.10
C ARG A 87 1.52 -6.68 7.61
N PRO A 88 0.89 -5.57 7.19
CA PRO A 88 -0.48 -5.27 7.59
C PRO A 88 -1.48 -6.30 7.04
N ASP A 89 -2.56 -6.54 7.79
CA ASP A 89 -3.68 -7.39 7.34
C ASP A 89 -4.39 -6.81 6.11
N PRO A 90 -4.98 -7.64 5.24
CA PRO A 90 -5.73 -7.19 4.05
C PRO A 90 -6.81 -6.16 4.38
N PHE A 91 -6.88 -5.07 3.58
CA PHE A 91 -7.83 -3.99 3.82
C PHE A 91 -9.28 -4.39 3.55
N GLU A 92 -10.11 -4.37 4.59
CA GLU A 92 -11.55 -4.62 4.49
C GLU A 92 -12.32 -3.30 4.49
N PHE A 93 -12.76 -2.87 3.31
CA PHE A 93 -13.47 -1.60 3.16
C PHE A 93 -14.80 -1.56 3.93
N ALA A 94 -15.52 -2.69 4.00
CA ALA A 94 -16.78 -2.78 4.73
C ALA A 94 -16.65 -2.43 6.22
N ALA A 95 -15.54 -2.81 6.87
CA ALA A 95 -15.29 -2.53 8.28
C ALA A 95 -15.14 -1.03 8.57
N LEU A 96 -14.66 -0.25 7.60
CA LEU A 96 -14.57 1.21 7.72
C LEU A 96 -15.97 1.87 7.71
N LEU A 97 -16.92 1.28 6.98
CA LEU A 97 -18.29 1.81 6.85
C LEU A 97 -19.20 1.40 8.02
N SER A 98 -18.95 0.26 8.66
CA SER A 98 -19.76 -0.21 9.80
C SER A 98 -19.60 0.63 11.08
N ASP A 99 -18.59 1.49 11.12
CA ASP A 99 -18.23 2.34 12.26
C ASP A 99 -18.56 3.83 12.01
N ALA A 100 -19.35 4.09 10.96
CA ALA A 100 -19.97 5.37 10.68
C ALA A 100 -21.16 5.60 11.64
N PRO A 101 -21.35 6.82 12.17
CA PRO A 101 -22.44 7.14 13.09
C PRO A 101 -23.83 6.95 12.47
#